data_AF-A0A956D3L8-F1
#
_entry.id   AF-A0A956D3L8-F1
#
_cell.length_a   1.000
_cell.length_b   1.000
_cell.length_c   1.000
_cell.angle_alpha   90.00
_cell.angle_beta   90.00
_cell.angle_gamma   90.00
#
_symmetry.space_group_name_H-M   'P 1'
#
loop_
_entity.id
_entity.type
_entity.pdbx_description
1 polymer ?
#
loop_
_entity_poly.entity_id
_entity_poly.type
_entity_poly.pdbx_seq_one_letter_code
_entity_poly.pdbx_strand_id
1 'polypeptide(L)'
;MRAVMLAVGCLAMAGCSGGPTIRVVVESELSIPDQLDEVTVEIAGRTSTAPLTAPGMLPATVELRASGDSLGPFELRVVGRRAGADVATVTQSVMFPAEGTTTITVRLDPSCVGVMCMMGERCVAGACVPDTDAGMPDAGADGGRPEDGGPPDAGWDAGHDAGDRDAGDCVADELCNARDDDCDGEVDETSCEPCVHIAQGGHVYLACDLSRTWDAARAYCVERGYDLVVVDGMTENDALSPLLRGEPWIGLHPEAGGFVWVDGTSVDAGFEHWQGMRPAVPDCTVLRGNGNWRTDDCTTPHPFVCEATPP
;
A
#
# COMPACT_ATOMS: atom_id res chain seq x y z
N MET A 1 39.30 -2.98 -8.53
CA MET A 1 38.17 -3.66 -7.86
C MET A 1 37.91 -2.89 -6.58
N ARG A 2 36.81 -2.13 -6.53
CA ARG A 2 36.50 -1.20 -5.43
C ARG A 2 35.72 -1.94 -4.36
N ALA A 3 36.01 -1.65 -3.09
CA ALA A 3 35.52 -2.39 -1.95
C ALA A 3 34.28 -1.73 -1.33
N VAL A 4 33.42 -2.55 -0.74
CA VAL A 4 32.34 -2.14 0.17
C VAL A 4 32.69 -2.70 1.55
N MET A 5 32.53 -1.90 2.60
CA MET A 5 32.85 -2.26 3.98
C MET A 5 31.54 -2.37 4.77
N LEU A 6 31.26 -3.52 5.37
CA LEU A 6 30.16 -3.68 6.33
C LEU A 6 30.63 -3.33 7.73
N ALA A 7 29.87 -2.49 8.43
CA ALA A 7 30.06 -2.22 9.84
C ALA A 7 28.76 -2.60 10.58
N VAL A 8 28.82 -3.61 11.44
CA VAL A 8 27.72 -3.94 12.35
C VAL A 8 27.84 -3.01 13.55
N GLY A 9 27.18 -1.86 13.47
CA GLY A 9 27.20 -0.85 14.52
C GLY A 9 26.04 -1.00 15.49
N CYS A 10 26.28 -1.58 16.67
CA CYS A 10 25.51 -1.21 17.85
C CYS A 10 25.93 0.23 18.21
N LEU A 11 24.96 1.14 18.21
CA LEU A 11 25.04 2.58 18.48
C LEU A 11 26.43 3.10 18.92
N ALA A 12 27.18 3.72 18.00
CA ALA A 12 28.42 4.40 18.35
C ALA A 12 28.54 5.76 17.65
N MET A 13 28.35 6.81 18.45
CA MET A 13 28.76 8.18 18.15
C MET A 13 30.28 8.26 18.00
N ALA A 14 30.80 8.55 16.79
CA ALA A 14 32.08 9.25 16.61
C ALA A 14 32.29 9.63 15.13
N GLY A 15 32.59 10.91 14.90
CA GLY A 15 32.82 11.47 13.58
C GLY A 15 34.04 10.88 12.86
N CYS A 16 33.89 10.75 11.54
CA CYS A 16 34.93 10.89 10.52
C CYS A 16 34.23 10.89 9.15
N SER A 17 34.39 12.01 8.43
CA SER A 17 34.02 12.25 7.01
C SER A 17 33.15 11.17 6.38
N GLY A 18 31.83 11.36 6.47
CA GLY A 18 30.81 10.40 6.09
C GLY A 18 30.77 10.16 4.59
N GLY A 19 31.53 9.17 4.11
CA GLY A 19 31.28 8.60 2.80
C GLY A 19 29.85 8.05 2.71
N PRO A 20 29.33 7.86 1.50
CA PRO A 20 27.93 7.49 1.33
C PRO A 20 27.64 6.15 2.02
N THR A 21 26.57 6.18 2.81
CA THR A 21 26.20 5.08 3.71
C THR A 21 24.78 4.63 3.38
N ILE A 22 24.55 3.33 3.46
CA ILE A 22 23.20 2.74 3.43
C ILE A 22 22.94 2.16 4.81
N ARG A 23 21.83 2.54 5.45
CA ARG A 23 21.32 1.93 6.67
C ARG A 23 20.24 0.92 6.26
N VAL A 24 20.53 -0.37 6.38
CA VAL A 24 19.56 -1.43 6.14
C VAL A 24 18.82 -1.70 7.44
N VAL A 25 17.51 -1.50 7.44
CA VAL A 25 16.62 -1.79 8.58
C VAL A 25 15.83 -3.05 8.21
N VAL A 26 16.02 -4.14 8.95
CA VAL A 26 15.36 -5.41 8.70
C VAL A 26 14.21 -5.57 9.67
N GLU A 27 13.01 -5.69 9.14
CA GLU A 27 11.77 -5.99 9.85
C GLU A 27 11.33 -7.41 9.50
N SER A 28 10.54 -8.05 10.36
CA SER A 28 10.00 -9.38 10.08
C SER A 28 8.72 -9.61 10.85
N GLU A 29 7.78 -10.28 10.20
CA GLU A 29 6.55 -10.80 10.80
C GLU A 29 6.74 -12.23 11.35
N LEU A 30 7.92 -12.82 11.15
CA LEU A 30 8.26 -14.13 11.69
C LEU A 30 8.48 -14.04 13.20
N SER A 31 7.87 -14.95 13.95
CA SER A 31 8.05 -15.03 15.40
C SER A 31 9.51 -15.35 15.75
N ILE A 32 10.13 -14.53 16.60
CA ILE A 32 11.47 -14.77 17.13
C ILE A 32 11.36 -15.36 18.54
N PRO A 33 12.11 -16.43 18.89
CA PRO A 33 13.07 -17.16 18.06
C PRO A 33 12.43 -18.34 17.29
N ASP A 34 11.11 -18.54 17.37
CA ASP A 34 10.46 -19.79 16.97
C ASP A 34 10.55 -20.07 15.46
N GLN A 35 10.40 -19.03 14.63
CA GLN A 35 10.47 -19.08 13.18
C GLN A 35 11.73 -18.42 12.61
N LEU A 36 12.38 -17.54 13.36
CA LEU A 36 13.58 -16.81 12.94
C LEU A 36 14.56 -16.66 14.11
N ASP A 37 15.82 -17.07 13.95
CA ASP A 37 16.87 -16.97 14.98
C ASP A 37 18.14 -16.23 14.52
N GLU A 38 18.23 -15.88 13.24
CA GLU A 38 19.38 -15.16 12.67
C GLU A 38 18.96 -14.38 11.43
N VAL A 39 19.49 -13.17 11.26
CA VAL A 39 19.37 -12.39 10.02
C VAL A 39 20.75 -12.18 9.42
N THR A 40 20.87 -12.41 8.12
CA THR A 40 22.09 -12.23 7.35
C THR A 40 21.85 -11.22 6.24
N VAL A 41 22.65 -10.16 6.19
CA VAL A 41 22.64 -9.12 5.15
C VAL A 41 23.87 -9.27 4.28
N GLU A 42 23.67 -9.49 2.99
CA GLU A 42 24.69 -9.67 1.97
C GLU A 42 24.61 -8.55 0.94
N ILE A 43 25.74 -7.91 0.62
CA ILE A 43 25.81 -6.92 -0.45
C ILE A 43 27.18 -6.98 -1.13
N ALA A 44 27.21 -6.96 -2.46
CA ALA A 44 28.45 -6.95 -3.24
C ALA A 44 29.49 -8.03 -2.83
N GLY A 45 29.00 -9.23 -2.46
CA GLY A 45 29.84 -10.36 -2.02
C GLY A 45 30.38 -10.26 -0.59
N ARG A 46 29.86 -9.34 0.22
CA ARG A 46 30.18 -9.21 1.64
C ARG A 46 28.95 -9.51 2.48
N THR A 47 29.16 -10.22 3.59
CA THR A 47 28.08 -10.72 4.45
C THR A 47 28.24 -10.18 5.87
N SER A 48 27.14 -9.75 6.48
CA SER A 48 27.00 -9.44 7.89
C SER A 48 25.87 -10.27 8.48
N THR A 49 26.02 -10.73 9.72
CA THR A 49 25.05 -11.58 10.39
C THR A 49 24.73 -11.02 11.77
N ALA A 50 23.45 -11.00 12.12
CA ALA A 50 22.91 -10.56 13.39
C ALA A 50 22.09 -11.71 14.02
N PRO A 51 22.51 -12.26 15.17
CA PRO A 51 21.74 -13.30 15.86
C PRO A 51 20.50 -12.70 16.55
N LEU A 52 19.38 -13.41 16.52
CA LEU A 52 18.11 -13.02 17.12
C LEU A 52 17.75 -14.01 18.25
N THR A 53 18.08 -13.63 19.49
CA THR A 53 18.02 -14.53 20.65
C THR A 53 16.78 -14.32 21.54
N ALA A 54 16.00 -13.27 21.31
CA ALA A 54 14.79 -12.94 22.08
C ALA A 54 13.71 -12.26 21.22
N PRO A 55 12.42 -12.39 21.59
CA PRO A 55 11.33 -11.61 20.99
C PRO A 55 11.61 -10.10 21.10
N GLY A 56 11.28 -9.32 20.07
CA GLY A 56 11.48 -7.86 20.06
C GLY A 56 12.89 -7.37 19.72
N MET A 57 13.78 -8.25 19.24
CA MET A 57 15.12 -7.87 18.74
C MET A 57 15.11 -7.25 17.33
N LEU A 58 13.94 -7.13 16.71
CA LEU A 58 13.73 -6.41 15.46
C LEU A 58 13.20 -4.99 15.76
N PRO A 59 13.48 -4.00 14.89
CA PRO A 59 14.17 -4.16 13.62
C PRO A 59 15.70 -4.28 13.76
N ALA A 60 16.31 -5.20 13.02
CA ALA A 60 17.76 -5.35 12.99
C ALA A 60 18.35 -4.32 12.02
N THR A 61 19.21 -3.43 12.51
CA THR A 61 19.82 -2.38 11.68
C THR A 61 21.28 -2.71 11.35
N VAL A 62 21.62 -2.68 10.06
CA VAL A 62 22.99 -2.87 9.55
C VAL A 62 23.42 -1.63 8.77
N GLU A 63 24.55 -1.04 9.14
CA GLU A 63 25.12 0.09 8.40
C GLU A 63 26.18 -0.40 7.39
N LEU A 64 25.99 0.00 6.14
CA LEU A 64 26.84 -0.31 5.01
C LEU A 64 27.53 0.98 4.57
N ARG A 65 28.85 0.98 4.48
CA ARG A 65 29.58 2.16 3.99
C ARG A 65 30.28 1.83 2.67
N ALA A 66 30.08 2.68 1.66
CA ALA A 66 30.84 2.58 0.42
C ALA A 66 32.30 2.96 0.68
N SER A 67 33.24 2.17 0.16
CA SER A 67 34.68 2.43 0.30
C SER A 67 35.40 2.59 -1.04
N GLY A 68 34.66 2.87 -2.12
CA GLY A 68 35.21 3.27 -3.43
C GLY A 68 34.19 4.00 -4.28
N ASP A 69 34.61 4.61 -5.39
CA ASP A 69 33.76 5.46 -6.24
C ASP A 69 32.89 4.70 -7.26
N SER A 70 32.35 3.54 -6.87
CA SER A 70 31.21 2.92 -7.56
C SER A 70 30.07 2.87 -6.56
N LEU A 71 28.99 3.58 -6.86
CA LEU A 71 27.84 3.74 -5.98
C LEU A 71 26.70 2.77 -6.32
N GLY A 72 26.89 1.84 -7.24
CA GLY A 72 25.90 0.84 -7.62
C GLY A 72 25.68 0.75 -9.14
N PRO A 73 24.67 -0.01 -9.58
CA PRO A 73 23.75 -0.79 -8.73
C PRO A 73 24.45 -1.99 -8.05
N PHE A 74 24.07 -2.27 -6.81
CA PHE A 74 24.50 -3.46 -6.06
C PHE A 74 23.29 -4.31 -5.70
N GLU A 75 23.44 -5.63 -5.70
CA GLU A 75 22.41 -6.54 -5.18
C GLU A 75 22.55 -6.65 -3.66
N LEU A 76 21.54 -6.14 -2.94
CA LEU A 76 21.34 -6.33 -1.51
C LEU A 76 20.47 -7.58 -1.31
N ARG A 77 20.98 -8.56 -0.59
CA ARG A 77 20.26 -9.79 -0.23
C ARG A 77 20.15 -9.90 1.28
N VAL A 78 18.94 -9.89 1.80
CA VAL A 78 18.64 -10.07 3.23
C VAL A 78 18.01 -11.44 3.42
N VAL A 79 18.56 -12.22 4.35
CA VAL A 79 18.19 -13.60 4.59
C VAL A 79 17.80 -13.78 6.05
N GLY A 80 16.57 -14.18 6.29
CA GLY A 80 16.13 -14.69 7.57
C GLY A 80 16.41 -16.20 7.68
N ARG A 81 17.02 -16.63 8.78
CA ARG A 81 17.40 -18.02 9.03
C ARG A 81 16.77 -18.59 10.29
N ARG A 82 16.57 -19.91 10.25
CA ARG A 82 16.17 -20.72 11.40
C ARG A 82 17.01 -21.98 11.46
N ALA A 83 17.71 -22.19 12.57
CA ALA A 83 18.56 -23.35 12.78
C ALA A 83 19.55 -23.61 11.61
N GLY A 84 20.01 -22.54 10.96
CA GLY A 84 20.92 -22.58 9.81
C GLY A 84 20.27 -22.82 8.44
N ALA A 85 18.95 -22.95 8.35
CA ALA A 85 18.20 -22.99 7.09
C ALA A 85 17.68 -21.60 6.72
N ASP A 86 17.76 -21.23 5.43
CA ASP A 86 17.17 -19.99 4.90
C ASP A 86 15.64 -20.14 4.95
N VAL A 87 14.97 -19.34 5.80
CA VAL A 87 13.51 -19.31 5.96
C VAL A 87 12.89 -18.20 5.15
N ALA A 88 13.56 -17.05 5.01
CA ALA A 88 13.14 -15.97 4.13
C ALA A 88 14.33 -15.33 3.43
N THR A 89 14.16 -14.94 2.17
CA THR A 89 15.20 -14.27 1.39
C THR A 89 14.58 -13.19 0.54
N VAL A 90 15.02 -11.95 0.74
CA VAL A 90 14.64 -10.80 -0.06
C VAL A 90 15.87 -10.26 -0.77
N THR A 91 15.75 -10.01 -2.07
CA THR A 91 16.83 -9.44 -2.88
C THR A 91 16.34 -8.17 -3.56
N GLN A 92 17.10 -7.09 -3.47
CA GLN A 92 16.78 -5.78 -4.06
C GLN A 92 18.03 -5.16 -4.69
N SER A 93 17.84 -4.40 -5.76
CA SER A 93 18.91 -3.60 -6.36
C SER A 93 19.00 -2.25 -5.65
N VAL A 94 20.16 -1.90 -5.12
CA VAL A 94 20.37 -0.68 -4.34
C VAL A 94 21.50 0.17 -4.91
N MET A 95 21.36 1.49 -4.78
CA MET A 95 22.41 2.45 -5.09
C MET A 95 22.76 3.22 -3.82
N PHE A 96 24.06 3.37 -3.56
CA PHE A 96 24.55 4.27 -2.54
C PHE A 96 24.24 5.72 -2.96
N PRO A 97 23.83 6.58 -2.02
CA PRO A 97 23.65 7.99 -2.31
C PRO A 97 24.98 8.63 -2.75
N ALA A 98 24.93 9.77 -3.43
CA ALA A 98 26.14 10.52 -3.77
C ALA A 98 26.85 11.02 -2.50
N GLU A 99 26.07 11.47 -1.52
CA GLU A 99 26.52 11.94 -0.21
C GLU A 99 25.46 11.63 0.86
N GLY A 100 25.88 11.46 2.11
CA GLY A 100 24.95 11.21 3.23
C GLY A 100 24.58 9.74 3.45
N THR A 101 23.45 9.53 4.13
CA THR A 101 22.95 8.21 4.51
C THR A 101 21.56 8.01 3.93
N THR A 102 21.35 6.90 3.22
CA THR A 102 20.03 6.44 2.78
C THR A 102 19.60 5.26 3.64
N THR A 103 18.36 5.27 4.09
CA THR A 103 17.78 4.13 4.81
C THR A 103 17.03 3.25 3.82
N ILE A 104 17.23 1.93 3.92
CA ILE A 104 16.52 0.92 3.13
C ILE A 104 15.87 -0.03 4.12
N THR A 105 14.55 -0.08 4.11
CA THR A 105 13.79 -1.00 4.95
C THR A 105 13.49 -2.27 4.19
N VAL A 106 13.83 -3.42 4.77
CA VAL A 106 13.61 -4.74 4.18
C VAL A 106 12.73 -5.55 5.12
N ARG A 107 11.56 -5.93 4.64
CA ARG A 107 10.62 -6.79 5.37
C ARG A 107 10.84 -8.25 5.00
N LEU A 108 11.09 -9.09 6.00
CA LEU A 108 11.18 -10.54 5.88
C LEU A 108 9.80 -11.15 6.15
N ASP A 109 9.10 -11.41 5.05
CA ASP A 109 7.77 -12.02 5.02
C ASP A 109 7.87 -13.50 4.57
N PRO A 110 7.28 -14.47 5.30
CA PRO A 110 7.24 -15.88 4.92
C PRO A 110 6.53 -16.19 3.58
N SER A 111 5.66 -15.31 3.11
CA SER A 111 5.01 -15.45 1.80
C SER A 111 5.97 -15.13 0.64
N CYS A 112 7.04 -14.37 0.91
CA CYS A 112 8.03 -13.94 -0.07
C CYS A 112 9.20 -14.91 -0.25
N VAL A 113 9.13 -16.09 0.37
CA VAL A 113 10.19 -17.10 0.38
C VAL A 113 10.24 -17.80 -0.97
N GLY A 114 11.29 -17.52 -1.75
CA GLY A 114 11.47 -18.09 -3.09
C GLY A 114 10.73 -17.34 -4.20
N VAL A 115 10.13 -16.19 -3.90
CA VAL A 115 9.54 -15.27 -4.89
C VAL A 115 10.67 -14.44 -5.53
N MET A 116 10.73 -14.44 -6.87
CA MET A 116 11.72 -13.66 -7.63
C MET A 116 11.01 -12.50 -8.33
N CYS A 117 11.24 -11.26 -7.86
CA CYS A 117 10.68 -10.05 -8.46
C CYS A 117 11.62 -9.42 -9.49
N MET A 118 11.04 -8.74 -10.48
CA MET A 118 11.80 -8.11 -11.57
C MET A 118 12.41 -6.77 -11.11
N MET A 119 13.32 -6.21 -11.91
CA MET A 119 14.02 -4.98 -11.54
C MET A 119 13.04 -3.81 -11.38
N GLY A 120 13.01 -3.20 -10.18
CA GLY A 120 12.06 -2.13 -9.84
C GLY A 120 10.83 -2.60 -9.07
N GLU A 121 10.78 -3.86 -8.66
CA GLU A 121 9.71 -4.43 -7.83
C GLU A 121 10.27 -5.01 -6.53
N ARG A 122 9.46 -4.99 -5.47
CA ARG A 122 9.71 -5.64 -4.18
C ARG A 122 8.63 -6.68 -3.89
N CYS A 123 8.97 -7.73 -3.16
CA CYS A 123 7.97 -8.71 -2.74
C CYS A 123 7.23 -8.21 -1.48
N VAL A 124 5.89 -8.23 -1.52
CA VAL A 124 4.99 -7.94 -0.41
C VAL A 124 3.89 -9.00 -0.42
N ALA A 125 3.67 -9.71 0.68
CA ALA A 125 2.64 -10.76 0.79
C ALA A 125 2.71 -11.84 -0.32
N GLY A 126 3.91 -12.14 -0.83
CA GLY A 126 4.14 -13.15 -1.87
C GLY A 126 3.89 -12.65 -3.30
N ALA A 127 3.57 -11.37 -3.49
CA ALA A 127 3.39 -10.71 -4.78
C ALA A 127 4.48 -9.66 -5.03
N CYS A 128 4.85 -9.47 -6.29
CA CYS A 128 5.80 -8.42 -6.69
C CYS A 128 5.06 -7.11 -6.94
N VAL A 129 5.41 -6.08 -6.19
CA VAL A 129 4.82 -4.73 -6.29
C VAL A 129 5.89 -3.71 -6.71
N PRO A 130 5.58 -2.69 -7.52
CA PRO A 130 6.53 -1.65 -7.93
C PRO A 130 7.12 -0.87 -6.73
N ASP A 131 8.41 -0.55 -6.79
CA ASP A 131 9.14 0.19 -5.74
C ASP A 131 8.97 1.71 -5.95
N THR A 132 7.84 2.26 -5.49
CA THR A 132 7.47 3.68 -5.66
C THR A 132 8.12 4.62 -4.64
N ASP A 133 8.89 4.12 -3.66
CA ASP A 133 9.50 4.91 -2.58
C ASP A 133 10.89 5.50 -2.94
N ALA A 134 11.31 5.43 -4.21
CA ALA A 134 12.60 5.97 -4.66
C ALA A 134 12.56 7.50 -4.88
N GLY A 135 12.38 8.26 -3.79
CA GLY A 135 12.90 9.62 -3.61
C GLY A 135 12.21 10.76 -4.35
N MET A 136 11.33 11.47 -3.66
CA MET A 136 11.04 12.88 -3.93
C MET A 136 11.33 13.71 -2.66
N PRO A 137 12.16 14.76 -2.71
CA PRO A 137 12.48 15.58 -1.54
C PRO A 137 11.37 16.57 -1.24
N ASP A 138 10.80 16.50 -0.03
CA ASP A 138 9.79 17.42 0.47
C ASP A 138 10.31 18.85 0.56
N ALA A 139 9.68 19.75 -0.20
CA ALA A 139 9.85 21.19 -0.04
C ALA A 139 9.01 21.68 1.14
N GLY A 140 9.69 22.17 2.18
CA GLY A 140 9.08 22.69 3.41
C GLY A 140 8.18 23.91 3.20
N ALA A 141 7.13 23.97 4.02
CA ALA A 141 6.33 25.17 4.24
C ALA A 141 5.92 25.25 5.72
N ASP A 142 6.85 25.76 6.53
CA ASP A 142 6.67 26.15 7.92
C ASP A 142 6.19 27.61 8.00
N GLY A 143 4.88 27.79 8.09
CA GLY A 143 4.23 29.07 8.46
C GLY A 143 3.64 28.99 9.86
N GLY A 144 4.41 29.35 10.89
CA GLY A 144 3.97 29.27 12.28
C GLY A 144 3.04 30.41 12.72
N ARG A 145 2.12 30.10 13.67
CA ARG A 145 1.66 30.93 14.82
C ARG A 145 0.45 30.27 15.56
N PRO A 146 0.07 30.74 16.77
CA PRO A 146 0.76 30.73 18.07
C PRO A 146 0.06 29.85 19.12
N GLU A 147 0.82 29.59 20.19
CA GLU A 147 0.47 28.94 21.45
C GLU A 147 -0.82 29.47 22.12
N ASP A 148 -1.74 28.57 22.44
CA ASP A 148 -2.77 28.73 23.46
C ASP A 148 -2.58 27.69 24.58
N GLY A 149 -2.31 28.21 25.77
CA GLY A 149 -2.07 27.41 26.97
C GLY A 149 -3.33 26.72 27.50
N GLY A 150 -3.22 25.40 27.70
CA GLY A 150 -4.10 24.57 28.52
C GLY A 150 -3.29 23.78 29.57
N PRO A 151 -3.90 23.29 30.66
CA PRO A 151 -3.21 22.92 31.91
C PRO A 151 -2.49 21.54 31.86
N PRO A 152 -1.57 21.26 32.80
CA PRO A 152 -0.64 20.13 32.71
C PRO A 152 -0.99 18.98 33.66
N ASP A 153 -1.77 17.99 33.21
CA ASP A 153 -2.01 16.74 33.94
C ASP A 153 -2.82 15.77 33.06
N ALA A 154 -2.50 14.49 32.86
CA ALA A 154 -1.53 13.57 33.44
C ALA A 154 -1.18 12.49 32.39
N GLY A 155 0.07 12.01 32.40
CA GLY A 155 0.57 11.08 31.37
C GLY A 155 -0.06 9.68 31.42
N TRP A 156 0.18 8.92 30.35
CA TRP A 156 0.61 7.52 30.30
C TRP A 156 1.44 7.32 29.02
N ASP A 157 2.48 6.49 29.13
CA ASP A 157 3.40 6.09 28.08
C ASP A 157 2.68 5.48 26.86
N ALA A 158 2.88 6.09 25.70
CA ALA A 158 2.85 5.42 24.40
C ALA A 158 3.77 6.19 23.45
N GLY A 159 5.06 5.87 23.50
CA GLY A 159 5.91 6.14 22.35
C GLY A 159 5.60 5.07 21.32
N HIS A 160 5.20 5.47 20.11
CA HIS A 160 5.56 4.88 18.82
C HIS A 160 4.86 5.70 17.70
N ASP A 161 5.67 6.60 17.12
CA ASP A 161 5.66 7.07 15.73
C ASP A 161 4.39 6.89 14.86
N ALA A 162 3.37 7.71 15.12
CA ALA A 162 2.40 8.12 14.12
C ALA A 162 3.06 9.08 13.12
N GLY A 163 3.44 8.54 11.97
CA GLY A 163 3.92 9.27 10.80
C GLY A 163 2.78 9.81 9.95
N ASP A 164 1.78 10.42 10.57
CA ASP A 164 0.63 11.01 9.92
C ASP A 164 0.08 12.16 10.76
N ARG A 165 -0.12 13.29 10.08
CA ARG A 165 -0.71 14.49 10.66
C ARG A 165 -2.21 14.27 10.81
N ASP A 166 -2.64 13.48 11.81
CA ASP A 166 -3.93 13.57 12.50
C ASP A 166 -4.06 12.49 13.62
N ALA A 167 -3.08 12.40 14.53
CA ALA A 167 -3.14 11.55 15.74
C ALA A 167 -4.16 12.07 16.80
N GLY A 168 -5.36 12.41 16.36
CA GLY A 168 -6.44 12.95 17.20
C GLY A 168 -7.83 12.41 16.89
N ASP A 169 -8.00 11.53 15.90
CA ASP A 169 -9.33 11.13 15.41
C ASP A 169 -9.61 9.63 15.41
N CYS A 170 -8.71 8.79 15.96
CA CYS A 170 -9.00 7.37 16.12
C CYS A 170 -10.11 7.20 17.18
N VAL A 171 -11.26 6.69 16.79
CA VAL A 171 -12.41 6.37 17.64
C VAL A 171 -12.64 4.87 17.67
N ALA A 172 -13.10 4.33 18.78
CA ALA A 172 -13.34 2.88 18.89
C ALA A 172 -14.53 2.37 18.05
N ASP A 173 -15.25 3.27 17.39
CA ASP A 173 -16.42 2.95 16.57
C ASP A 173 -16.05 3.16 15.10
N GLU A 174 -15.89 2.07 14.37
CA GLU A 174 -15.73 2.06 12.91
C GLU A 174 -16.96 2.67 12.21
N LEU A 175 -16.75 3.70 11.38
CA LEU A 175 -17.78 4.28 10.54
C LEU A 175 -17.54 3.89 9.09
N CYS A 176 -18.62 3.74 8.32
CA CYS A 176 -18.50 3.44 6.91
C CYS A 176 -18.27 4.71 6.09
N ASN A 177 -17.07 5.27 6.20
CA ASN A 177 -16.69 6.57 5.68
C ASN A 177 -15.39 6.54 4.83
N ALA A 178 -14.94 5.34 4.43
CA ALA A 178 -13.69 5.10 3.70
C ALA A 178 -12.44 5.51 4.50
N ARG A 179 -12.49 5.39 5.83
CA ARG A 179 -11.36 5.66 6.71
C ARG A 179 -11.22 4.52 7.70
N ASP A 180 -9.98 4.31 8.09
CA ASP A 180 -9.64 3.51 9.25
C ASP A 180 -9.89 4.39 10.49
N ASP A 181 -11.10 4.30 11.05
CA ASP A 181 -11.53 5.16 12.15
C ASP A 181 -11.00 4.62 13.49
N ASP A 182 -10.78 3.31 13.64
CA ASP A 182 -10.21 2.68 14.84
C ASP A 182 -8.69 2.47 14.80
N CYS A 183 -8.07 2.80 13.66
CA CYS A 183 -6.64 2.83 13.41
C CYS A 183 -5.97 1.46 13.53
N ASP A 184 -6.68 0.39 13.19
CA ASP A 184 -6.17 -0.98 13.22
C ASP A 184 -5.51 -1.42 11.90
N GLY A 185 -5.61 -0.59 10.87
CA GLY A 185 -5.03 -0.79 9.54
C GLY A 185 -6.02 -1.30 8.50
N GLU A 186 -7.26 -1.60 8.87
CA GLU A 186 -8.32 -2.02 7.96
C GLU A 186 -9.33 -0.86 7.78
N VAL A 187 -9.82 -0.67 6.56
CA VAL A 187 -10.82 0.38 6.28
C VAL A 187 -12.22 -0.24 6.30
N ASP A 188 -13.12 0.36 7.08
CA ASP A 188 -14.54 0.03 7.14
C ASP A 188 -14.79 -1.49 7.42
N GLU A 189 -14.03 -2.11 8.34
CA GLU A 189 -14.03 -3.58 8.53
C GLU A 189 -15.28 -4.17 9.20
N THR A 190 -16.11 -3.30 9.81
CA THR A 190 -17.37 -3.70 10.45
C THR A 190 -18.58 -3.67 9.50
N SER A 191 -19.75 -4.06 10.01
CA SER A 191 -20.96 -4.20 9.18
C SER A 191 -21.49 -2.85 8.69
N CYS A 192 -21.21 -2.51 7.43
CA CYS A 192 -21.72 -1.30 6.77
C CYS A 192 -23.18 -1.38 6.32
N GLU A 193 -24.12 -1.60 7.24
CA GLU A 193 -25.55 -1.66 6.91
C GLU A 193 -26.06 -0.31 6.33
N PRO A 194 -26.88 -0.32 5.27
CA PRO A 194 -27.51 -1.47 4.61
C PRO A 194 -26.70 -2.06 3.43
N CYS A 195 -25.46 -1.65 3.24
CA CYS A 195 -24.56 -2.16 2.22
C CYS A 195 -23.71 -3.33 2.78
N VAL A 196 -22.94 -3.98 1.91
CA VAL A 196 -21.99 -5.02 2.28
C VAL A 196 -20.60 -4.50 1.97
N HIS A 197 -19.73 -4.48 2.97
CA HIS A 197 -18.32 -4.20 2.80
C HIS A 197 -17.62 -5.38 2.13
N ILE A 198 -16.76 -5.10 1.14
CA ILE A 198 -15.98 -6.08 0.39
C ILE A 198 -14.55 -5.54 0.27
N ALA A 199 -13.59 -6.23 0.87
CA ALA A 199 -12.16 -5.99 0.65
C ALA A 199 -11.61 -7.05 -0.31
N GLN A 200 -11.18 -6.64 -1.51
CA GLN A 200 -10.67 -7.58 -2.52
C GLN A 200 -9.61 -6.94 -3.41
N GLY A 201 -8.47 -7.62 -3.55
CA GLY A 201 -7.40 -7.19 -4.45
C GLY A 201 -6.67 -5.91 -4.01
N GLY A 202 -6.77 -5.52 -2.74
CA GLY A 202 -6.24 -4.25 -2.23
C GLY A 202 -7.19 -3.06 -2.39
N HIS A 203 -8.41 -3.31 -2.86
CA HIS A 203 -9.47 -2.32 -2.99
C HIS A 203 -10.57 -2.59 -1.97
N VAL A 204 -11.27 -1.52 -1.58
CA VAL A 204 -12.35 -1.53 -0.60
C VAL A 204 -13.62 -1.03 -1.27
N TYR A 205 -14.67 -1.86 -1.21
CA TYR A 205 -15.93 -1.60 -1.89
C TYR A 205 -17.13 -1.65 -0.93
N LEU A 206 -18.16 -0.85 -1.26
CA LEU A 206 -19.48 -0.96 -0.65
C LEU A 206 -20.50 -1.42 -1.69
N ALA A 207 -20.97 -2.66 -1.59
CA ALA A 207 -22.03 -3.18 -2.42
C ALA A 207 -23.40 -2.90 -1.79
N CYS A 208 -24.19 -2.02 -2.39
CA CYS A 208 -25.44 -1.53 -1.84
C CYS A 208 -26.66 -2.06 -2.61
N ASP A 209 -27.52 -2.82 -1.93
CA ASP A 209 -28.80 -3.32 -2.47
C ASP A 209 -29.89 -2.22 -2.55
N LEU A 210 -29.56 -0.99 -2.14
CA LEU A 210 -30.44 0.18 -2.21
C LEU A 210 -30.69 0.59 -3.67
N SER A 211 -31.95 0.74 -4.05
CA SER A 211 -32.32 1.18 -5.39
C SER A 211 -32.25 2.71 -5.52
N ARG A 212 -31.38 3.21 -6.40
CA ARG A 212 -31.11 4.65 -6.62
C ARG A 212 -30.85 4.94 -8.11
N THR A 213 -31.13 6.18 -8.53
CA THR A 213 -30.67 6.69 -9.83
C THR A 213 -29.15 6.83 -9.81
N TRP A 214 -28.51 6.90 -10.98
CA TRP A 214 -27.04 6.95 -11.04
C TRP A 214 -26.46 8.12 -10.23
N ASP A 215 -27.00 9.33 -10.41
CA ASP A 215 -26.56 10.52 -9.66
C ASP A 215 -26.76 10.36 -8.14
N ALA A 216 -27.87 9.74 -7.71
CA ALA A 216 -28.16 9.54 -6.30
C ALA A 216 -27.30 8.44 -5.68
N ALA A 217 -26.93 7.42 -6.45
CA ALA A 217 -25.98 6.39 -6.07
C ALA A 217 -24.58 7.00 -5.89
N ARG A 218 -24.13 7.80 -6.86
CA ARG A 218 -22.85 8.51 -6.76
C ARG A 218 -22.79 9.42 -5.53
N ALA A 219 -23.81 10.24 -5.32
CA ALA A 219 -23.88 11.10 -4.14
C ALA A 219 -23.82 10.29 -2.83
N TYR A 220 -24.47 9.13 -2.78
CA TYR A 220 -24.42 8.25 -1.60
C TYR A 220 -22.99 7.76 -1.29
N CYS A 221 -22.23 7.38 -2.33
CA CYS A 221 -20.84 6.96 -2.18
C CYS A 221 -19.97 8.15 -1.71
N VAL A 222 -20.07 9.31 -2.38
CA VAL A 222 -19.27 10.50 -2.08
C VAL A 222 -19.50 11.04 -0.68
N GLU A 223 -20.75 11.02 -0.19
CA GLU A 223 -21.07 11.40 1.19
C GLU A 223 -20.39 10.52 2.25
N ARG A 224 -19.89 9.34 1.86
CA ARG A 224 -19.20 8.37 2.70
C ARG A 224 -17.72 8.23 2.35
N GLY A 225 -17.13 9.17 1.61
CA GLY A 225 -15.71 9.07 1.25
C GLY A 225 -15.37 8.05 0.15
N TYR A 226 -16.38 7.43 -0.48
CA TYR A 226 -16.22 6.58 -1.66
C TYR A 226 -16.57 7.35 -2.95
N ASP A 227 -16.38 6.76 -4.13
CA ASP A 227 -17.13 7.11 -5.36
C ASP A 227 -17.69 5.84 -6.00
N LEU A 228 -18.49 5.92 -7.06
CA LEU A 228 -18.89 4.71 -7.80
C LEU A 228 -17.65 4.00 -8.38
N VAL A 229 -17.63 2.67 -8.33
CA VAL A 229 -16.45 1.89 -8.73
C VAL A 229 -15.97 2.18 -10.15
N VAL A 230 -14.65 2.28 -10.33
CA VAL A 230 -14.01 2.38 -11.65
C VAL A 230 -13.41 1.03 -11.99
N VAL A 231 -13.99 0.35 -12.99
CA VAL A 231 -13.53 -0.99 -13.36
C VAL A 231 -12.46 -0.90 -14.44
N ASP A 232 -11.19 -0.97 -14.04
CA ASP A 232 -10.04 -0.68 -14.92
C ASP A 232 -9.39 -1.94 -15.52
N GLY A 233 -9.82 -3.13 -15.08
CA GLY A 233 -9.23 -4.39 -15.48
C GLY A 233 -10.14 -5.61 -15.35
N MET A 234 -9.79 -6.66 -16.11
CA MET A 234 -10.51 -7.94 -16.07
C MET A 234 -10.45 -8.60 -14.69
N THR A 235 -9.31 -8.50 -14.00
CA THR A 235 -9.13 -9.10 -12.67
C THR A 235 -10.14 -8.54 -11.67
N GLU A 236 -10.29 -7.21 -11.66
CA GLU A 236 -11.24 -6.51 -10.80
C GLU A 236 -12.70 -6.84 -11.18
N ASN A 237 -13.00 -6.80 -12.48
CA ASN A 237 -14.33 -7.12 -13.00
C ASN A 237 -14.80 -8.55 -12.63
N ASP A 238 -13.90 -9.53 -12.76
CA ASP A 238 -14.16 -10.93 -12.43
C ASP A 238 -14.21 -11.16 -10.91
N ALA A 239 -13.47 -10.36 -10.14
CA ALA A 239 -13.50 -10.35 -8.68
C ALA A 239 -14.84 -9.85 -8.14
N LEU A 240 -15.32 -8.71 -8.67
CA LEU A 240 -16.53 -8.03 -8.20
C LEU A 240 -17.82 -8.70 -8.65
N SER A 241 -17.93 -9.04 -9.94
CA SER A 241 -19.20 -9.52 -10.52
C SER A 241 -19.90 -10.67 -9.78
N PRO A 242 -19.23 -11.70 -9.22
CA PRO A 242 -19.91 -12.77 -8.47
C PRO A 242 -20.41 -12.34 -7.09
N LEU A 243 -19.90 -11.24 -6.53
CA LEU A 243 -20.27 -10.74 -5.20
C LEU A 243 -21.46 -9.78 -5.24
N LEU A 244 -21.78 -9.27 -6.43
CA LEU A 244 -22.79 -8.24 -6.63
C LEU A 244 -24.17 -8.86 -6.91
N ARG A 245 -25.21 -8.19 -6.43
CA ARG A 245 -26.61 -8.58 -6.67
C ARG A 245 -27.25 -7.68 -7.72
N GLY A 246 -28.01 -8.30 -8.61
CA GLY A 246 -28.75 -7.58 -9.65
C GLY A 246 -27.84 -7.01 -10.73
N GLU A 247 -28.05 -5.75 -11.07
CA GLU A 247 -27.27 -5.02 -12.07
C GLU A 247 -26.85 -3.66 -11.50
N PRO A 248 -25.85 -3.63 -10.60
CA PRO A 248 -25.50 -2.38 -9.94
C PRO A 248 -24.92 -1.35 -10.89
N TRP A 249 -25.19 -0.07 -10.61
CA TRP A 249 -24.46 1.04 -11.19
C TRP A 249 -22.97 0.94 -10.87
N ILE A 250 -22.17 1.25 -11.90
CA ILE A 250 -20.72 1.49 -11.79
C ILE A 250 -20.42 2.94 -12.22
N GLY A 251 -19.19 3.39 -12.04
CA GLY A 251 -18.77 4.77 -12.26
C GLY A 251 -18.78 5.25 -13.71
N LEU A 252 -19.07 4.39 -14.69
CA LEU A 252 -19.05 4.77 -16.10
C LEU A 252 -20.34 5.47 -16.53
N HIS A 253 -20.20 6.70 -17.01
CA HIS A 253 -21.32 7.58 -17.34
C HIS A 253 -21.09 8.35 -18.65
N PRO A 254 -22.13 8.98 -19.21
CA PRO A 254 -21.99 9.77 -20.42
C PRO A 254 -21.38 11.15 -20.11
N GLU A 255 -20.44 11.58 -20.93
CA GLU A 255 -19.94 12.97 -20.95
C GLU A 255 -19.78 13.46 -22.40
N ALA A 256 -19.53 14.76 -22.58
CA ALA A 256 -19.26 15.39 -23.87
C ALA A 256 -18.04 14.76 -24.56
N GLY A 257 -18.28 13.75 -25.40
CA GLY A 257 -17.23 13.06 -26.16
C GLY A 257 -17.28 11.53 -26.06
N GLY A 258 -18.08 10.97 -25.15
CA GLY A 258 -18.18 9.52 -25.01
C GLY A 258 -18.55 9.07 -23.61
N PHE A 259 -17.92 7.97 -23.20
CA PHE A 259 -18.04 7.38 -21.88
C PHE A 259 -16.83 7.78 -21.04
N VAL A 260 -17.08 8.26 -19.82
CA VAL A 260 -16.06 8.72 -18.88
C VAL A 260 -16.36 8.12 -17.51
N TRP A 261 -15.29 7.74 -16.80
CA TRP A 261 -15.35 7.22 -15.44
C TRP A 261 -15.43 8.36 -14.42
N VAL A 262 -15.90 8.08 -13.21
CA VAL A 262 -16.06 9.11 -12.16
C VAL A 262 -14.75 9.77 -11.71
N ASP A 263 -13.62 9.11 -11.93
CA ASP A 263 -12.23 9.59 -11.74
C ASP A 263 -11.76 10.57 -12.85
N GLY A 264 -12.56 10.72 -13.92
CA GLY A 264 -12.26 11.54 -15.10
C GLY A 264 -11.49 10.83 -16.20
N THR A 265 -11.17 9.54 -16.07
CA THR A 265 -10.49 8.77 -17.11
C THR A 265 -11.46 8.39 -18.24
N SER A 266 -10.98 8.40 -19.48
CA SER A 266 -11.77 7.95 -20.63
C SER A 266 -11.67 6.44 -20.77
N VAL A 267 -12.82 5.79 -20.94
CA VAL A 267 -12.89 4.33 -21.16
C VAL A 267 -12.15 3.90 -22.43
N ASP A 268 -12.00 4.80 -23.41
CA ASP A 268 -11.29 4.54 -24.67
C ASP A 268 -9.79 4.25 -24.46
N ALA A 269 -9.24 4.65 -23.32
CA ALA A 269 -7.84 4.46 -22.97
C ALA A 269 -7.59 3.15 -22.19
N GLY A 270 -8.65 2.40 -21.84
CA GLY A 270 -8.57 1.33 -20.85
C GLY A 270 -9.34 0.06 -21.20
N PHE A 271 -9.78 -0.65 -20.16
CA PHE A 271 -10.54 -1.89 -20.24
C PHE A 271 -12.00 -1.63 -20.59
N GLU A 272 -12.58 -2.49 -21.44
CA GLU A 272 -14.00 -2.48 -21.76
C GLU A 272 -14.57 -3.90 -21.70
N HIS A 273 -15.75 -4.07 -21.12
CA HIS A 273 -16.40 -5.38 -21.03
C HIS A 273 -17.89 -5.35 -21.39
N TRP A 274 -18.25 -4.67 -22.48
CA TRP A 274 -19.62 -4.53 -22.94
C TRP A 274 -20.31 -5.86 -23.27
N GLN A 275 -21.61 -5.93 -22.97
CA GLN A 275 -22.50 -6.98 -23.44
C GLN A 275 -22.71 -6.84 -24.96
N GLY A 276 -21.87 -7.52 -25.73
CA GLY A 276 -21.93 -7.50 -27.19
C GLY A 276 -21.16 -6.31 -27.77
N MET A 277 -21.82 -5.50 -28.60
CA MET A 277 -21.18 -4.32 -29.18
C MET A 277 -21.31 -3.13 -28.24
N ARG A 278 -20.25 -2.31 -28.17
CA ARG A 278 -20.26 -1.04 -27.44
C ARG A 278 -21.44 -0.17 -27.88
N PRO A 279 -22.20 0.42 -26.93
CA PRO A 279 -23.31 1.32 -27.28
C PRO A 279 -22.81 2.54 -28.05
N ALA A 280 -23.51 2.88 -29.14
CA ALA A 280 -23.16 4.04 -29.97
C ALA A 280 -23.55 5.38 -29.32
N VAL A 281 -24.54 5.36 -28.43
CA VAL A 281 -24.98 6.51 -27.64
C VAL A 281 -24.58 6.23 -26.18
N PRO A 282 -23.70 7.04 -25.59
CA PRO A 282 -23.33 6.90 -24.19
C PRO A 282 -24.52 7.13 -23.27
N ASP A 283 -24.60 6.32 -22.22
CA ASP A 283 -25.55 6.45 -21.11
C ASP A 283 -24.90 5.89 -19.84
N CYS A 284 -25.60 5.92 -18.70
CA CYS A 284 -25.09 5.35 -17.46
C CYS A 284 -24.94 3.82 -17.56
N THR A 285 -23.93 3.28 -16.90
CA THR A 285 -23.55 1.87 -17.09
C THR A 285 -23.79 1.03 -15.85
N VAL A 286 -24.40 -0.14 -16.04
CA VAL A 286 -24.53 -1.17 -15.01
C VAL A 286 -23.60 -2.35 -15.29
N LEU A 287 -23.08 -2.95 -14.22
CA LEU A 287 -22.35 -4.21 -14.23
C LEU A 287 -23.32 -5.36 -13.99
N ARG A 288 -23.24 -6.43 -14.79
CA ARG A 288 -24.03 -7.65 -14.58
C ARG A 288 -23.25 -8.67 -13.76
N GLY A 289 -23.97 -9.56 -13.06
CA GLY A 289 -23.36 -10.68 -12.32
C GLY A 289 -22.59 -11.71 -13.16
N ASN A 290 -22.50 -11.53 -14.48
CA ASN A 290 -21.63 -12.30 -15.37
C ASN A 290 -20.43 -11.49 -15.88
N GLY A 291 -20.14 -10.35 -15.25
CA GLY A 291 -19.05 -9.44 -15.58
C GLY A 291 -19.31 -8.50 -16.74
N ASN A 292 -20.37 -8.67 -17.54
CA ASN A 292 -20.59 -7.80 -18.70
C ASN A 292 -21.27 -6.49 -18.33
N TRP A 293 -20.94 -5.43 -19.06
CA TRP A 293 -21.49 -4.10 -18.88
C TRP A 293 -22.62 -3.83 -19.87
N ARG A 294 -23.63 -3.09 -19.46
CA ARG A 294 -24.61 -2.54 -20.40
C ARG A 294 -24.98 -1.12 -19.97
N THR A 295 -25.41 -0.32 -20.93
CA THR A 295 -26.02 0.96 -20.61
C THR A 295 -27.48 0.81 -20.19
N ASP A 296 -27.93 1.75 -19.37
CA ASP A 296 -29.33 1.98 -19.02
C ASP A 296 -29.57 3.47 -18.76
N ASP A 297 -30.83 3.89 -18.81
CA ASP A 297 -31.19 5.28 -18.53
C ASP A 297 -30.74 5.66 -17.11
N CYS A 298 -29.92 6.70 -16.98
CA CYS A 298 -29.37 7.19 -15.70
C CYS A 298 -30.42 7.44 -14.60
N THR A 299 -31.68 7.68 -14.97
CA THR A 299 -32.80 7.90 -14.04
C THR A 299 -33.47 6.62 -13.56
N THR A 300 -33.08 5.46 -14.12
CA THR A 300 -33.58 4.14 -13.70
C THR A 300 -33.00 3.77 -12.33
N PRO A 301 -33.84 3.39 -11.35
CA PRO A 301 -33.33 2.94 -10.06
C PRO A 301 -32.65 1.57 -10.14
N HIS A 302 -31.36 1.49 -9.80
CA HIS A 302 -30.59 0.25 -9.70
C HIS A 302 -29.87 0.16 -8.35
N PRO A 303 -29.45 -1.04 -7.90
CA PRO A 303 -28.41 -1.15 -6.87
C PRO A 303 -27.11 -0.48 -7.35
N PHE A 304 -26.11 -0.36 -6.50
CA PHE A 304 -24.86 0.30 -6.88
C PHE A 304 -23.69 -0.21 -6.05
N VAL A 305 -22.48 -0.02 -6.57
CA VAL A 305 -21.24 -0.38 -5.87
C VAL A 305 -20.30 0.82 -5.82
N CYS A 306 -19.80 1.11 -4.62
CA CYS A 306 -18.84 2.18 -4.35
C CYS A 306 -17.42 1.64 -4.16
N GLU A 307 -16.39 2.47 -4.33
CA GLU A 307 -14.97 2.18 -4.10
C GLU A 307 -14.28 3.32 -3.33
N ALA A 308 -13.47 2.98 -2.31
CA ALA A 308 -12.88 3.92 -1.34
C ALA A 308 -11.78 4.82 -1.91
N THR A 309 -11.15 4.39 -3.00
CA THR A 309 -10.19 5.18 -3.78
C THR A 309 -10.12 4.56 -5.17
N PRO A 310 -10.89 5.07 -6.15
CA PRO A 310 -10.73 4.68 -7.54
C PRO A 310 -9.30 4.97 -8.01
N PRO A 311 -8.66 4.08 -8.79
CA PRO A 311 -7.25 4.19 -9.21
C PRO A 311 -6.90 5.47 -9.99
#